data_AF-A0A954JUI6-F1
#
_entry.id   AF-A0A954JUI6-F1
#
_cell.length_a   1.000
_cell.length_b   1.000
_cell.length_c   1.000
_cell.angle_alpha   90.00
_cell.angle_beta   90.00
_cell.angle_gamma   90.00
#
_symmetry.space_group_name_H-M   'P 1'
#
loop_
_entity.id
_entity.type
_entity.pdbx_description
1 polymer ?
#
loop_
_entity_poly.entity_id
_entity_poly.type
_entity_poly.pdbx_seq_one_letter_code
_entity_poly.pdbx_strand_id
1 'polypeptide(L)'
;MRSELICDINHHLDSMLNGALKVGDCPGKFNDVIEQWEIPMSLKRLLQWKWFNVPLDAGLSIYSVEQIVESEDEPRFRAQQMMQIGSCINGDMICIDYSQEECPVYFTSHDTLWEEENASARDCSVLIFDSLAELMLRIAESKYIPTDYYSGSEYRETRNEMDDRSS
;
A
#
# COMPACT_ATOMS: atom_id res chain seq x y z
N MET A 1 -11.50 7.60 1.60
CA MET A 1 -10.48 6.79 2.31
C MET A 1 -10.92 6.69 3.75
N ARG A 2 -11.09 5.47 4.26
CA ARG A 2 -11.49 5.22 5.66
C ARG A 2 -10.31 5.41 6.63
N SER A 3 -9.79 6.63 6.74
CA SER A 3 -8.57 6.93 7.52
C SER A 3 -8.66 6.52 9.00
N GLU A 4 -9.83 6.65 9.62
CA GLU A 4 -10.02 6.26 11.02
C GLU A 4 -9.98 4.74 11.20
N LEU A 5 -10.61 3.97 10.31
CA LEU A 5 -10.54 2.51 10.36
C LEU A 5 -9.09 2.02 10.17
N ILE A 6 -8.36 2.60 9.22
CA ILE A 6 -6.94 2.26 9.00
C ILE A 6 -6.11 2.63 10.24
N CYS A 7 -6.39 3.77 10.89
CA CYS A 7 -5.75 4.16 12.14
C CYS A 7 -5.94 3.11 13.24
N ASP A 8 -7.19 2.68 13.45
CA ASP A 8 -7.53 1.68 14.46
C ASP A 8 -6.85 0.34 14.17
N ILE A 9 -6.83 -0.09 12.91
CA ILE A 9 -6.12 -1.30 12.47
C ILE A 9 -4.62 -1.18 12.72
N ASN A 10 -3.99 -0.06 12.36
CA ASN A 10 -2.55 0.14 12.54
C ASN A 10 -2.16 0.11 14.02
N HIS A 11 -2.93 0.79 14.89
CA HIS A 11 -2.69 0.72 16.34
C HIS A 11 -2.95 -0.68 16.91
N HIS A 12 -3.94 -1.41 16.38
CA HIS A 12 -4.16 -2.81 16.76
C HIS A 12 -2.95 -3.69 16.41
N LEU A 13 -2.45 -3.59 15.18
CA LEU A 13 -1.25 -4.30 14.73
C LEU A 13 -0.02 -3.95 15.58
N ASP A 14 0.19 -2.66 15.85
CA ASP A 14 1.30 -2.22 16.70
C ASP A 14 1.18 -2.76 18.13
N SER A 15 -0.04 -2.77 18.70
CA SER A 15 -0.30 -3.38 20.01
C SER A 15 -0.02 -4.88 20.03
N MET A 16 -0.35 -5.62 18.97
CA MET A 16 -0.03 -7.05 18.86
C MET A 16 1.48 -7.31 18.84
N LEU A 17 2.25 -6.35 18.34
CA LEU A 17 3.71 -6.40 18.25
C LEU A 17 4.40 -5.61 19.38
N ASN A 18 3.69 -5.32 20.47
CA ASN A 18 4.22 -4.60 21.63
C ASN A 18 4.86 -3.23 21.30
N GLY A 19 4.29 -2.49 20.34
CA GLY A 19 4.78 -1.17 19.93
C GLY A 19 5.96 -1.20 18.94
N ALA A 20 6.26 -2.36 18.34
CA ALA A 20 7.41 -2.49 17.44
C ALA A 20 7.28 -1.70 16.13
N LEU A 21 6.06 -1.46 15.64
CA LEU A 21 5.81 -0.70 14.40
C LEU A 21 5.92 0.82 14.63
N LYS A 22 5.84 1.24 15.90
CA LYS A 22 5.92 2.63 16.34
C LYS A 22 4.91 3.52 15.60
N VAL A 23 3.65 3.10 15.61
CA VAL A 23 2.57 3.86 14.96
C VAL A 23 2.42 5.21 15.67
N GLY A 24 2.38 6.29 14.90
CA GLY A 24 2.20 7.63 15.43
C GLY A 24 2.90 8.68 14.58
N ASP A 25 3.40 9.72 15.26
CA ASP A 25 4.05 10.86 14.61
C ASP A 25 5.28 10.43 13.79
N CYS A 26 5.26 10.83 12.53
CA CYS A 26 6.34 10.67 11.58
C CYS A 26 7.53 11.59 11.96
N PRO A 27 8.79 11.14 11.80
CA PRO A 27 9.95 11.99 11.99
C PRO A 27 9.88 13.31 11.20
N GLY A 28 10.27 14.42 11.83
CA GLY A 28 10.12 15.77 11.26
C GLY A 28 10.68 15.93 9.84
N LYS A 29 11.84 15.32 9.53
CA LYS A 29 12.45 15.35 8.19
C LYS A 29 11.51 14.84 7.09
N PHE A 30 10.73 13.81 7.38
CA PHE A 30 9.80 13.19 6.43
C PHE A 30 8.46 13.89 6.41
N ASN A 31 8.00 14.38 7.56
CA ASN A 31 6.80 15.18 7.66
C ASN A 31 6.88 16.42 6.76
N ASP A 32 8.03 17.10 6.74
CA ASP A 32 8.28 18.27 5.89
C ASP A 32 8.24 17.93 4.39
N VAL A 33 8.71 16.74 4.01
CA VAL A 33 8.66 16.24 2.63
C VAL A 33 7.22 15.92 2.24
N ILE A 34 6.48 15.17 3.06
CA ILE A 34 5.08 14.79 2.81
C ILE A 34 4.17 16.02 2.70
N GLU A 35 4.42 17.07 3.49
CA GLU A 35 3.62 18.29 3.44
C GLU A 35 3.67 18.96 2.05
N GLN A 36 4.80 18.83 1.35
CA GLN A 36 5.02 19.36 -0.01
C GLN A 36 4.39 18.49 -1.11
N TRP A 37 3.97 17.26 -0.82
CA TRP A 37 3.40 16.37 -1.84
C TRP A 37 1.99 16.83 -2.24
N GLU A 38 1.64 16.71 -3.51
CA GLU A 38 0.29 17.00 -4.02
C GLU A 38 -0.64 15.78 -3.93
N ILE A 39 -0.80 15.24 -2.72
CA ILE A 39 -1.64 14.07 -2.44
C ILE A 39 -2.87 14.45 -1.59
N PRO A 40 -3.93 13.61 -1.54
CA PRO A 40 -5.10 13.88 -0.71
C PRO A 40 -4.74 14.14 0.75
N MET A 41 -5.39 15.13 1.37
CA MET A 41 -5.10 15.52 2.76
C MET A 41 -5.26 14.35 3.74
N SER A 42 -6.26 13.49 3.51
CA SER A 42 -6.46 12.29 4.33
C SER A 42 -5.27 11.34 4.25
N LEU A 43 -4.66 11.16 3.08
CA LEU A 43 -3.45 10.35 2.90
C LEU A 43 -2.22 11.02 3.54
N LYS A 44 -2.07 12.35 3.41
CA LYS A 44 -1.02 13.08 4.15
C LYS A 44 -1.09 12.80 5.64
N ARG A 45 -2.27 12.97 6.25
CA ARG A 45 -2.45 12.77 7.70
C ARG A 45 -2.30 11.31 8.12
N LEU A 46 -2.69 10.37 7.26
CA LEU A 46 -2.40 8.96 7.47
C LEU A 46 -0.88 8.72 7.58
N LEU A 47 -0.10 9.17 6.58
CA LEU A 47 1.36 9.01 6.58
C LEU A 47 2.04 9.75 7.74
N GLN A 48 1.60 10.98 8.02
CA GLN A 48 2.25 11.81 9.02
C GLN A 48 2.00 11.35 10.45
N TRP A 49 0.82 10.79 10.76
CA TRP A 49 0.39 10.61 12.16
C TRP A 49 -0.09 9.20 12.51
N LYS A 50 -0.35 8.36 11.51
CA LYS A 50 -1.10 7.10 11.69
C LYS A 50 -0.46 5.89 10.98
N TRP A 51 0.65 6.09 10.27
CA TRP A 51 1.36 5.04 9.55
C TRP A 51 2.52 4.47 10.37
N PHE A 52 3.15 3.42 9.85
CA PHE A 52 4.25 2.75 10.53
C PHE A 52 5.56 3.53 10.38
N ASN A 53 6.30 3.67 11.47
CA ASN A 53 7.67 4.20 11.44
C ASN A 53 8.72 3.09 11.31
N VAL A 54 8.31 1.83 11.44
CA VAL A 54 9.10 0.62 11.21
C VAL A 54 8.30 -0.30 10.28
N PRO A 55 8.92 -0.95 9.28
CA PRO A 55 8.18 -1.84 8.36
C PRO A 55 7.45 -2.95 9.09
N LEU A 56 6.32 -3.36 8.52
CA LEU A 56 5.54 -4.50 8.95
C LEU A 56 5.76 -5.66 7.96
N ASP A 57 6.21 -6.80 8.46
CA ASP A 57 6.27 -8.06 7.71
C ASP A 57 5.08 -8.95 8.07
N ALA A 58 4.25 -9.26 7.07
CA ALA A 58 3.02 -10.04 7.21
C ALA A 58 2.87 -11.09 6.08
N GLY A 59 3.99 -11.66 5.61
CA GLY A 59 4.02 -12.47 4.38
C GLY A 59 4.13 -11.63 3.10
N LEU A 60 4.20 -10.32 3.29
CA LEU A 60 4.62 -9.27 2.39
C LEU A 60 5.14 -8.13 3.28
N SER A 61 5.87 -7.18 2.72
CA SER A 61 6.40 -6.05 3.45
C SER A 61 5.52 -4.82 3.24
N ILE A 62 4.96 -4.26 4.31
CA ILE A 62 4.41 -2.89 4.30
C ILE A 62 5.49 -1.95 4.82
N TYR A 63 5.81 -0.96 3.99
CA TYR A 63 6.91 -0.05 4.23
C TYR A 63 6.62 0.93 5.36
N SER A 64 7.69 1.32 6.06
CA SER A 64 7.65 2.48 6.93
C SER A 64 7.52 3.77 6.12
N VAL A 65 7.15 4.87 6.80
CA VAL A 65 7.12 6.18 6.15
C VAL A 65 8.48 6.59 5.55
N GLU A 66 9.58 6.27 6.23
CA GLU A 66 10.94 6.51 5.71
C GLU A 66 11.14 5.83 4.35
N GLN A 67 10.80 4.56 4.26
CA GLN A 67 10.95 3.78 3.02
C GLN A 67 10.03 4.27 1.90
N ILE A 68 8.83 4.75 2.22
CA ILE A 68 7.91 5.34 1.22
C ILE A 68 8.48 6.65 0.69
N VAL A 69 8.98 7.53 1.58
CA VAL A 69 9.50 8.85 1.22
C VAL A 69 10.83 8.77 0.48
N GLU A 70 11.70 7.83 0.85
CA GLU A 70 13.03 7.66 0.29
C GLU A 70 13.06 6.70 -0.92
N SER A 71 11.91 6.17 -1.37
CA SER A 71 11.84 5.29 -2.54
C SER A 71 12.27 6.01 -3.82
N GLU A 72 13.20 5.40 -4.57
CA GLU A 72 13.71 5.94 -5.83
C GLU A 72 12.64 5.99 -6.93
N ASP A 73 11.69 5.05 -6.90
CA ASP A 73 10.57 4.97 -7.84
C ASP A 73 9.41 5.90 -7.47
N GLU A 74 9.45 6.55 -6.30
CA GLU A 74 8.35 7.39 -5.81
C GLU A 74 7.93 8.47 -6.83
N PRO A 75 8.84 9.23 -7.48
CA PRO A 75 8.45 10.23 -8.46
C PRO A 75 7.68 9.65 -9.64
N ARG A 76 8.01 8.42 -10.06
CA ARG A 76 7.35 7.69 -11.16
C ARG A 76 5.93 7.30 -10.79
N PHE A 77 5.73 6.76 -9.59
CA PHE A 77 4.40 6.43 -9.09
C PHE A 77 3.56 7.70 -8.88
N ARG A 78 4.15 8.76 -8.31
CA ARG A 78 3.45 10.00 -8.01
C ARG A 78 2.93 10.69 -9.28
N ALA A 79 3.71 10.67 -10.36
CA ALA A 79 3.29 11.20 -11.66
C ALA A 79 1.99 10.55 -12.19
N GLN A 80 1.63 9.37 -11.68
CA GLN A 80 0.44 8.62 -12.07
C GLN A 80 -0.61 8.56 -10.96
N GLN A 81 -0.50 9.41 -9.92
CA GLN A 81 -1.36 9.39 -8.74
C GLN A 81 -1.35 8.05 -7.98
N MET A 82 -0.21 7.35 -8.01
CA MET A 82 0.03 6.11 -7.28
C MET A 82 1.13 6.31 -6.23
N MET A 83 1.16 5.42 -5.24
CA MET A 83 2.20 5.41 -4.22
C MET A 83 2.56 3.96 -3.88
N GLN A 84 3.85 3.62 -3.93
CA GLN A 84 4.34 2.37 -3.39
C GLN A 84 4.28 2.42 -1.85
N ILE A 85 3.62 1.44 -1.25
CA ILE A 85 3.48 1.29 0.21
C ILE A 85 4.11 0.00 0.72
N GLY A 86 4.71 -0.81 -0.15
CA GLY A 86 5.23 -2.11 0.21
C GLY A 86 5.83 -2.90 -0.94
N SER A 87 6.18 -4.14 -0.63
CA SER A 87 6.63 -5.13 -1.60
C SER A 87 6.15 -6.53 -1.26
N CYS A 88 5.91 -7.29 -2.32
CA CYS A 88 5.68 -8.72 -2.33
C CYS A 88 6.99 -9.49 -2.07
N ILE A 89 6.89 -10.78 -1.78
CA ILE A 89 8.06 -11.62 -1.46
C ILE A 89 9.06 -11.68 -2.64
N ASN A 90 8.55 -11.67 -3.87
CA ASN A 90 9.35 -11.73 -5.09
C ASN A 90 9.93 -10.37 -5.53
N GLY A 91 9.61 -9.27 -4.83
CA GLY A 91 10.02 -7.93 -5.19
C GLY A 91 8.98 -7.08 -5.91
N ASP A 92 7.83 -7.65 -6.33
CA ASP A 92 6.75 -6.85 -6.93
C ASP A 92 6.24 -5.79 -5.95
N MET A 93 5.90 -4.61 -6.46
CA MET A 93 5.57 -3.47 -5.62
C MET A 93 4.10 -3.51 -5.22
N ILE A 94 3.82 -3.20 -3.96
CA ILE A 94 2.46 -2.97 -3.46
C ILE A 94 2.18 -1.49 -3.54
N CYS A 95 1.20 -1.10 -4.35
CA CYS A 95 0.90 0.30 -4.63
C CYS A 95 -0.55 0.63 -4.31
N ILE A 96 -0.82 1.86 -3.90
CA ILE A 96 -2.17 2.39 -3.78
C ILE A 96 -2.44 3.43 -4.88
N ASP A 97 -3.65 3.44 -5.40
CA ASP A 97 -4.16 4.49 -6.29
C ASP A 97 -4.89 5.56 -5.49
N TYR A 98 -4.20 6.64 -5.16
CA TYR A 98 -4.79 7.74 -4.39
C TYR A 98 -5.56 8.75 -5.25
N SER A 99 -5.71 8.53 -6.56
CA SER A 99 -6.69 9.27 -7.36
C SER A 99 -8.13 8.90 -6.99
N GLN A 100 -8.30 7.70 -6.40
CA GLN A 100 -9.58 7.18 -5.95
C GLN A 100 -9.70 7.29 -4.44
N GLU A 101 -10.91 7.63 -3.97
CA GLU A 101 -11.16 7.91 -2.56
C GLU A 101 -10.77 6.72 -1.67
N GLU A 102 -11.08 5.48 -2.04
CA GLU A 102 -10.81 4.30 -1.21
C GLU A 102 -9.35 3.81 -1.25
N CYS A 103 -8.51 4.43 -2.07
CA CYS A 103 -7.13 4.03 -2.31
C CYS A 103 -7.01 2.54 -2.65
N PRO A 104 -7.57 2.07 -3.78
CA PRO A 104 -7.46 0.66 -4.18
C PRO A 104 -6.00 0.22 -4.26
N VAL A 105 -5.76 -1.04 -3.94
CA VAL A 105 -4.42 -1.63 -3.84
C VAL A 105 -4.13 -2.43 -5.11
N TYR A 106 -3.00 -2.14 -5.70
CA TYR A 106 -2.46 -2.79 -6.87
C TYR A 106 -1.14 -3.50 -6.54
N PHE A 107 -0.87 -4.60 -7.22
CA PHE A 107 0.48 -5.15 -7.31
C PHE A 107 1.07 -4.78 -8.68
N THR A 108 2.27 -4.21 -8.67
CA THR A 108 2.98 -3.77 -9.88
C THR A 108 4.16 -4.71 -10.13
N SER A 109 4.26 -5.28 -11.33
CA SER A 109 5.38 -6.15 -11.69
C SER A 109 6.68 -5.33 -11.77
N HIS A 110 7.68 -5.71 -10.99
CA HIS A 110 9.00 -5.06 -11.04
C HIS A 110 9.72 -5.36 -12.35
N ASP A 111 9.59 -6.59 -12.88
CA ASP A 111 10.15 -6.99 -14.18
C ASP A 111 9.65 -6.06 -15.29
N THR A 112 8.32 -5.91 -15.44
CA THR A 112 7.76 -5.07 -16.51
C THR A 112 8.05 -3.58 -16.28
N LEU A 113 8.00 -3.12 -15.03
CA LEU A 113 8.21 -1.70 -14.74
C LEU A 113 9.65 -1.26 -15.01
N TRP A 114 10.64 -2.07 -14.65
CA TRP A 114 12.05 -1.71 -14.75
C TRP A 114 12.67 -2.06 -16.10
N GLU A 115 12.07 -2.95 -16.90
CA GLU A 115 12.50 -3.22 -18.27
C GLU A 115 12.36 -1.99 -19.18
N GLU A 116 11.35 -1.15 -18.96
CA GLU A 116 11.10 0.06 -19.74
C GLU A 116 11.17 1.31 -18.86
N GLU A 117 12.15 2.19 -19.14
CA GLU A 117 12.40 3.44 -18.40
C GLU A 117 11.14 4.32 -18.27
N ASN A 118 10.25 4.28 -19.27
CA ASN A 118 9.02 5.08 -19.32
C ASN A 118 7.73 4.26 -19.18
N ALA A 119 7.80 2.99 -18.77
CA ALA A 119 6.60 2.19 -18.58
C ALA A 119 5.65 2.82 -17.55
N SER A 120 4.35 2.71 -17.84
CA SER A 120 3.29 3.17 -16.96
C SER A 120 3.16 2.21 -15.78
N ALA A 121 3.28 2.71 -14.54
CA ALA A 121 3.05 1.90 -13.35
C ALA A 121 1.64 1.32 -13.34
N ARG A 122 0.65 2.09 -13.82
CA ARG A 122 -0.73 1.62 -13.97
C ARG A 122 -0.86 0.47 -14.94
N ASP A 123 -0.16 0.50 -16.07
CA ASP A 123 -0.26 -0.54 -17.11
C ASP A 123 0.47 -1.81 -16.68
N CYS A 124 1.50 -1.69 -15.84
CA CYS A 124 2.23 -2.79 -15.22
C CYS A 124 1.58 -3.32 -13.93
N SER A 125 0.35 -2.89 -13.61
CA SER A 125 -0.32 -3.18 -12.33
C SER A 125 -1.58 -4.03 -12.49
N VAL A 126 -1.84 -4.89 -11.50
CA VAL A 126 -3.13 -5.59 -11.33
C VAL A 126 -3.82 -5.14 -10.06
N LEU A 127 -5.14 -4.90 -10.14
CA LEU A 127 -5.96 -4.55 -8.98
C LEU A 127 -6.13 -5.77 -8.07
N ILE A 128 -5.75 -5.66 -6.80
CA ILE A 128 -5.88 -6.74 -5.82
C ILE A 128 -7.05 -6.49 -4.88
N PHE A 129 -7.08 -5.32 -4.23
CA PHE A 129 -8.10 -4.95 -3.25
C PHE A 129 -8.75 -3.63 -3.63
N ASP A 130 -10.07 -3.51 -3.42
CA ASP A 130 -10.81 -2.31 -3.81
C ASP A 130 -10.55 -1.13 -2.86
N SER A 131 -9.88 -1.38 -1.73
CA SER A 131 -9.49 -0.35 -0.78
C SER A 131 -8.25 -0.73 0.01
N LEU A 132 -7.48 0.27 0.44
CA LEU A 132 -6.37 0.09 1.37
C LEU A 132 -6.86 -0.52 2.71
N ALA A 133 -8.06 -0.12 3.15
CA ALA A 133 -8.65 -0.65 4.37
C ALA A 133 -8.87 -2.18 4.30
N GLU A 134 -9.22 -2.73 3.13
CA GLU A 134 -9.37 -4.18 2.94
C GLU A 134 -8.03 -4.91 3.12
N LEU A 135 -6.95 -4.41 2.51
CA LEU A 135 -5.60 -4.98 2.69
C LEU A 135 -5.22 -4.99 4.17
N MET A 136 -5.32 -3.83 4.84
CA MET A 136 -4.93 -3.69 6.24
C MET A 136 -5.76 -4.60 7.15
N LEU A 137 -7.06 -4.74 6.89
CA LEU A 137 -7.93 -5.63 7.64
C LEU A 137 -7.53 -7.10 7.44
N ARG A 138 -7.23 -7.52 6.21
CA ARG A 138 -6.76 -8.89 5.94
C ARG A 138 -5.46 -9.21 6.66
N ILE A 139 -4.52 -8.25 6.72
CA ILE A 139 -3.28 -8.38 7.49
C ILE A 139 -3.60 -8.59 8.98
N ALA A 140 -4.43 -7.73 9.56
CA ALA A 140 -4.83 -7.83 10.97
C ALA A 140 -5.56 -9.13 11.31
N GLU A 141 -6.39 -9.64 10.38
CA GLU A 141 -7.10 -10.90 10.53
C GLU A 141 -6.26 -12.13 10.15
N SER A 142 -4.99 -11.96 9.74
CA SER A 142 -4.13 -13.03 9.22
C SER A 142 -4.79 -13.84 8.09
N LYS A 143 -5.55 -13.17 7.23
CA LYS A 143 -6.20 -13.78 6.06
C LYS A 143 -5.21 -13.90 4.90
N TYR A 144 -5.56 -14.76 3.94
CA TYR A 144 -4.79 -14.92 2.71
C TYR A 144 -4.69 -13.59 1.94
N ILE A 145 -3.46 -13.31 1.50
CA ILE A 145 -3.08 -12.22 0.59
C ILE A 145 -2.17 -12.85 -0.49
N PRO A 146 -2.34 -12.52 -1.78
CA PRO A 146 -1.47 -13.01 -2.83
C PRO A 146 0.00 -12.61 -2.61
N THR A 147 0.93 -13.37 -3.16
CA THR A 147 2.36 -13.25 -2.85
C THR A 147 3.16 -12.45 -3.88
N ASP A 148 2.56 -12.14 -5.03
CA ASP A 148 3.17 -11.48 -6.18
C ASP A 148 2.10 -11.04 -7.21
N TYR A 149 2.52 -10.34 -8.27
CA TYR A 149 1.66 -9.87 -9.37
C TYR A 149 0.82 -10.99 -10.00
N TYR A 150 1.43 -12.14 -10.32
CA TYR A 150 0.76 -13.22 -11.05
C TYR A 150 -0.31 -13.90 -10.20
N SER A 151 0.03 -14.29 -8.98
CA SER A 151 -0.93 -14.81 -7.99
C SER A 151 -2.00 -13.78 -7.64
N GLY A 152 -1.63 -12.49 -7.66
CA GLY A 152 -2.56 -11.38 -7.50
C GLY A 152 -3.61 -11.32 -8.60
N SER A 153 -3.21 -11.53 -9.85
CA SER A 153 -4.13 -11.59 -11.00
C SER A 153 -5.11 -12.75 -10.85
N GLU A 154 -4.62 -13.97 -10.59
CA GLU A 154 -5.45 -15.16 -10.39
C GLU A 154 -6.43 -15.00 -9.22
N TYR A 155 -5.97 -14.40 -8.13
CA TYR A 155 -6.79 -14.09 -6.97
C TYR A 155 -7.93 -13.13 -7.33
N ARG A 156 -7.65 -12.07 -8.09
CA ARG A 156 -8.67 -11.10 -8.48
C ARG A 156 -9.72 -11.71 -9.40
N GLU A 157 -9.29 -12.52 -10.37
CA GLU A 157 -10.18 -13.25 -11.27
C GLU A 157 -11.13 -14.16 -10.47
N THR A 158 -10.57 -14.96 -9.56
CA THR A 158 -11.34 -15.87 -8.70
C THR A 158 -12.36 -15.10 -7.85
N ARG A 159 -11.96 -13.95 -7.29
CA ARG A 159 -12.84 -13.12 -6.46
C ARG A 159 -14.03 -12.57 -7.25
N ASN A 160 -13.77 -12.05 -8.45
CA ASN A 160 -14.82 -11.54 -9.32
C ASN A 160 -15.83 -12.65 -9.68
N GLU A 161 -15.36 -13.87 -9.98
CA GLU A 161 -16.25 -15.01 -10.25
C GLU A 161 -17.15 -15.37 -9.06
N MET A 162 -16.66 -15.21 -7.83
CA MET A 162 -17.44 -15.50 -6.61
C MET A 162 -18.51 -14.44 -6.36
N ASP A 163 -18.19 -13.17 -6.61
CA ASP A 163 -19.13 -12.05 -6.44
C ASP A 163 -20.25 -12.11 -7.49
N ASP A 164 -19.93 -12.45 -8.74
CA ASP A 164 -20.91 -12.66 -9.81
C ASP A 164 -21.88 -13.81 -9.52
N ARG A 165 -21.42 -14.87 -8.83
CA ARG A 165 -22.27 -15.99 -8.41
C ARG A 165 -23.15 -15.69 -7.19
N SER A 166 -22.84 -14.61 -6.47
CA SER A 166 -23.56 -14.19 -5.26
C SER A 166 -24.59 -13.09 -5.54
N SER A 167 -24.67 -12.62 -6.78
CA SER A 167 -25.56 -11.55 -7.28
C SER A 167 -26.80 -12.12 -7.96
#